data_AF-A0A0G2G7E4-F1
#
_entry.id   AF-A0A0G2G7E4-F1
#
_cell.length_a   1.000
_cell.length_b   1.000
_cell.length_c   1.000
_cell.angle_alpha   90.00
_cell.angle_beta   90.00
_cell.angle_gamma   90.00
#
_symmetry.space_group_name_H-M   'P 1'
#
loop_
_entity.id
_entity.type
_entity.pdbx_description
1 polymer ?
#
loop_
_entity_poly.entity_id
_entity_poly.type
_entity_poly.pdbx_seq_one_letter_code
_entity_poly.pdbx_strand_id
1 'polypeptide(L)'
;MHLHLTRHLWDVKPEWAEQALRINVMFEILYPVGVTLTKISICLNYLRIFPLQTFNECFCKGAIAFSACWCLSTVIPQIDQYVECPPVSNGPDRVRVNRDCIDQKAFLIATAALNSFSDLCIFLWPARYVWGMHVPREQRWGLIGLFCVGVV
;
A
#
# COMPACT_ATOMS: atom_id res chain seq x y z
N MET A 1 3.50 -19.26 -8.55
CA MET A 1 3.57 -18.26 -7.47
C MET A 1 4.80 -17.43 -7.77
N HIS A 2 4.61 -16.24 -8.34
CA HIS A 2 5.70 -15.36 -8.75
C HIS A 2 6.13 -14.57 -7.52
N LEU A 3 7.33 -14.84 -7.01
CA LEU A 3 8.00 -13.91 -6.10
C LEU A 3 8.45 -12.72 -6.96
N HIS A 4 8.38 -11.49 -6.44
CA HIS A 4 8.80 -10.27 -7.14
C HIS A 4 10.33 -10.13 -7.31
N LEU A 5 11.02 -11.27 -7.35
CA LEU A 5 12.39 -11.44 -7.82
C LEU A 5 12.28 -12.37 -9.01
N THR A 6 12.79 -11.95 -10.17
CA THR A 6 12.60 -12.49 -11.52
C THR A 6 13.06 -13.95 -11.76
N ARG A 7 13.04 -14.83 -10.74
CA ARG A 7 13.37 -16.26 -10.81
C ARG A 7 12.19 -17.13 -10.37
N HIS A 8 12.09 -18.30 -10.98
CA HIS A 8 11.13 -19.31 -10.55
C HIS A 8 11.51 -19.84 -9.16
N LEU A 9 10.52 -20.20 -8.34
CA LEU A 9 10.73 -20.76 -6.99
C LEU A 9 11.70 -21.96 -6.99
N TRP A 10 11.79 -22.67 -8.12
CA TRP A 10 12.65 -23.84 -8.32
C TRP A 10 14.13 -23.51 -8.54
N ASP A 11 14.47 -22.26 -8.87
CA ASP A 11 15.86 -21.79 -9.05
C ASP A 11 16.48 -21.24 -7.75
N VAL A 12 15.71 -21.19 -6.66
CA VAL A 12 16.18 -20.68 -5.37
C VAL A 12 16.89 -21.80 -4.64
N LYS A 13 18.22 -21.70 -4.57
CA LYS A 13 19.01 -22.62 -3.73
C LYS A 13 18.61 -22.43 -2.26
N PRO A 14 18.54 -23.51 -1.47
CA PRO A 14 18.11 -23.47 -0.06
C PRO A 14 19.01 -22.57 0.82
N GLU A 15 20.26 -22.37 0.41
CA GLU A 15 21.22 -21.46 1.06
C GLU A 15 20.79 -19.98 1.04
N TRP A 16 19.98 -19.54 0.07
CA TRP A 16 19.50 -18.15 -0.01
C TRP A 16 18.10 -17.96 0.57
N ALA A 17 17.42 -19.04 0.95
CA ALA A 17 16.03 -18.99 1.39
C ALA A 17 15.87 -18.16 2.68
N GLU A 18 16.78 -18.33 3.63
CA GLU A 18 16.74 -17.59 4.90
C GLU A 18 16.95 -16.08 4.70
N GLN A 19 17.91 -15.70 3.86
CA GLN A 19 18.16 -14.29 3.53
C GLN A 19 17.01 -13.67 2.74
N ALA A 20 16.46 -14.39 1.78
CA ALA A 20 15.29 -13.94 1.01
C ALA A 20 14.08 -13.71 1.92
N LEU A 21 13.88 -14.58 2.92
CA LEU A 21 12.77 -14.43 3.86
C LEU A 21 12.91 -13.17 4.72
N ARG A 22 14.11 -12.92 5.25
CA ARG A 22 14.40 -11.69 6.02
C ARG A 22 14.17 -10.43 5.21
N ILE A 23 14.59 -10.42 3.93
CA ILE A 23 14.36 -9.28 3.03
C ILE A 23 12.87 -9.08 2.75
N ASN A 24 12.10 -10.16 2.55
CA ASN A 24 10.66 -10.06 2.32
C ASN A 24 9.94 -9.44 3.53
N VAL A 25 10.26 -9.87 4.76
CA VAL A 25 9.67 -9.29 5.98
C VAL A 25 9.91 -7.78 6.03
N MET A 26 11.16 -7.36 5.78
CA MET A 26 11.53 -5.94 5.81
C MET A 26 10.76 -5.16 4.74
N PHE A 27 10.61 -5.73 3.55
CA PHE A 27 9.86 -5.11 2.47
C PHE A 27 8.36 -4.98 2.80
N GLU A 28 7.74 -6.03 3.34
CA GLU A 28 6.32 -6.04 3.70
C GLU A 28 5.98 -5.02 4.80
N ILE A 29 6.95 -4.62 5.62
CA ILE A 29 6.79 -3.56 6.64
C ILE A 29 7.10 -2.17 6.06
N LEU A 30 8.21 -2.02 5.34
CA LEU A 30 8.67 -0.73 4.82
C LEU A 30 7.77 -0.18 3.72
N TYR A 31 7.22 -1.07 2.88
CA TYR A 31 6.34 -0.67 1.77
C TYR A 31 5.09 0.09 2.22
N PRO A 32 4.21 -0.45 3.11
CA PRO A 32 3.01 0.27 3.54
C PRO A 32 3.33 1.56 4.30
N VAL A 33 4.43 1.58 5.06
CA VAL A 33 4.91 2.79 5.74
C VAL A 33 5.30 3.87 4.72
N GLY A 34 6.09 3.51 3.71
CA GLY A 34 6.48 4.44 2.64
C GLY A 34 5.27 5.01 1.90
N VAL A 35 4.33 4.14 1.49
CA VAL A 35 3.12 4.55 0.77
C VAL A 35 2.27 5.51 1.60
N THR A 36 2.10 5.25 2.89
CA THR A 36 1.31 6.15 3.76
C THR A 36 1.98 7.48 3.99
N LEU A 37 3.29 7.52 4.19
CA LEU A 37 4.06 8.77 4.27
C LEU A 37 3.89 9.63 3.01
N THR A 38 3.93 9.01 1.82
CA THR A 38 3.67 9.71 0.56
C THR A 38 2.26 10.30 0.52
N LYS A 39 1.23 9.52 0.90
CA LYS A 39 -0.16 9.99 0.96
C LYS A 39 -0.36 11.15 1.92
N ILE A 40 0.26 11.07 3.10
CA ILE A 40 0.24 12.14 4.11
C ILE A 40 0.91 13.40 3.56
N SER A 41 2.08 13.28 2.92
CA SER A 41 2.78 14.40 2.31
C SER A 41 1.93 15.12 1.26
N ILE A 42 1.24 14.36 0.40
CA ILE A 42 0.32 14.91 -0.61
C ILE A 42 -0.84 15.65 0.06
N CYS A 43 -1.46 15.06 1.09
CA CYS A 43 -2.57 15.70 1.83
C CYS A 43 -2.13 16.99 2.52
N LEU A 44 -0.94 17.01 3.13
CA LEU A 44 -0.37 18.22 3.73
C LEU A 44 -0.12 19.31 2.68
N ASN A 45 0.34 18.93 1.49
CA ASN A 45 0.52 19.86 0.39
C ASN A 45 -0.82 20.46 -0.09
N TYR A 46 -1.89 19.66 -0.13
CA TYR A 46 -3.24 20.18 -0.46
C TYR A 46 -3.77 21.16 0.58
N LEU A 47 -3.56 20.89 1.86
CA LEU A 47 -3.91 21.81 2.96
C LEU A 47 -3.15 23.13 2.84
N ARG A 48 -1.88 23.08 2.43
CA ARG A 48 -1.04 24.27 2.24
C ARG A 48 -1.49 25.14 1.05
N ILE A 49 -1.91 24.53 -0.05
CA ILE A 49 -2.31 25.25 -1.28
C ILE A 49 -3.71 25.84 -1.15
N PHE A 50 -4.66 25.13 -0.52
CA PHE A 50 -6.05 25.58 -0.37
C PHE A 50 -6.50 25.66 1.10
N PRO A 51 -5.94 26.59 1.89
CA PRO A 51 -6.14 26.63 3.35
C PRO A 51 -7.55 27.10 3.79
N LEU A 52 -8.33 27.77 2.92
CA LEU A 52 -9.63 28.35 3.28
C LEU A 52 -10.85 27.45 3.02
N GLN A 53 -10.66 26.17 2.71
CA GLN A 53 -11.77 25.28 2.34
C GLN A 53 -12.00 24.17 3.36
N THR A 54 -13.02 24.32 4.21
CA THR A 54 -13.36 23.38 5.30
C THR A 54 -13.57 21.95 4.81
N PHE A 55 -14.15 21.77 3.62
CA PHE A 55 -14.34 20.45 3.01
C PHE A 55 -13.01 19.78 2.60
N ASN A 56 -12.03 20.56 2.11
CA ASN A 56 -10.70 20.05 1.79
C ASN A 56 -9.96 19.62 3.06
N GLU A 57 -10.11 20.40 4.14
CA GLU A 57 -9.53 20.06 5.43
C GLU A 57 -10.08 18.76 6.02
N CYS A 58 -11.41 18.60 5.99
CA CYS A 58 -12.08 17.39 6.45
C CYS A 58 -11.63 16.16 5.64
N PHE A 59 -11.58 16.28 4.31
CA PHE A 59 -11.12 15.19 3.46
C PHE A 59 -9.65 14.83 3.68
N CYS A 60 -8.75 15.81 3.73
CA CYS A 60 -7.33 15.54 3.95
C CYS A 60 -7.09 14.85 5.31
N LYS A 61 -7.76 15.32 6.37
CA LYS A 61 -7.71 14.65 7.69
C LYS A 61 -8.28 13.22 7.62
N GLY A 62 -9.39 13.02 6.92
CA GLY A 62 -9.99 11.70 6.69
C GLY A 62 -9.09 10.76 5.88
N ALA A 63 -8.45 11.26 4.83
CA ALA A 63 -7.52 10.50 3.99
C ALA A 63 -6.24 10.12 4.74
N ILE A 64 -5.72 11.01 5.59
CA ILE A 64 -4.60 10.71 6.49
C ILE A 64 -5.00 9.62 7.48
N ALA A 65 -6.16 9.74 8.14
CA ALA A 65 -6.65 8.74 9.08
C ALA A 65 -6.88 7.39 8.40
N PHE A 66 -7.55 7.36 7.24
CA PHE A 66 -7.73 6.16 6.44
C PHE A 66 -6.41 5.51 6.06
N SER A 67 -5.44 6.31 5.59
CA SER A 67 -4.10 5.82 5.23
C SER A 67 -3.36 5.24 6.45
N ALA A 68 -3.45 5.88 7.62
CA ALA A 68 -2.86 5.34 8.84
C ALA A 68 -3.52 4.02 9.26
N CYS A 69 -4.85 3.95 9.26
CA CYS A 69 -5.60 2.71 9.53
C CYS A 69 -5.25 1.61 8.53
N TRP A 70 -5.07 1.97 7.25
CA TRP A 70 -4.63 1.08 6.20
C TRP A 70 -3.28 0.45 6.53
N CYS A 71 -2.26 1.27 6.83
CA CYS A 71 -0.93 0.76 7.18
C CYS A 71 -0.98 -0.16 8.40
N LEU A 72 -1.71 0.22 9.46
CA LEU A 72 -1.86 -0.62 10.64
C LEU A 72 -2.53 -1.96 10.30
N SER A 73 -3.60 -1.94 9.50
CA SER A 73 -4.31 -3.14 9.06
C SER A 73 -3.45 -4.06 8.19
N THR A 74 -2.40 -3.52 7.55
CA THR A 74 -1.46 -4.32 6.76
C THR A 74 -0.28 -4.85 7.57
N VAL A 75 0.26 -4.07 8.50
CA VAL A 75 1.47 -4.42 9.25
C VAL A 75 1.17 -5.41 10.38
N ILE A 76 0.04 -5.24 11.09
CA ILE A 76 -0.30 -6.08 12.25
C ILE A 76 -0.48 -7.55 11.85
N PRO A 77 -1.27 -7.90 10.82
CA PRO A 77 -1.46 -9.31 10.44
C PRO A 77 -0.19 -9.95 9.89
N GLN A 78 0.69 -9.17 9.27
CA GLN A 78 1.96 -9.69 8.76
C GLN A 78 2.89 -10.07 9.92
N ILE A 79 3.02 -9.23 10.94
CA ILE A 79 3.80 -9.56 12.14
C ILE A 79 3.23 -10.80 12.83
N ASP A 80 1.91 -10.88 12.97
CA ASP A 80 1.21 -12.02 13.56
C ASP A 80 1.47 -13.31 12.76
N GLN A 81 1.36 -13.25 11.43
CA GLN A 81 1.67 -14.35 10.52
C GLN A 81 3.10 -14.88 10.69
N TYR A 82 4.11 -14.01 10.90
CA TYR A 82 5.49 -14.44 11.14
C TYR A 82 5.70 -15.14 12.49
N VAL A 83 4.96 -14.73 13.53
CA VAL A 83 5.06 -15.31 14.87
C VAL A 83 4.29 -16.63 14.96
N GLU A 84 3.09 -16.67 14.40
CA GLU A 84 2.16 -17.80 14.51
C GLU A 84 2.37 -18.86 13.42
N CYS A 85 2.82 -18.46 12.23
CA CYS A 85 3.02 -19.34 11.07
C CYS A 85 4.42 -19.17 10.45
N PRO A 86 5.50 -19.65 11.14
CA PRO A 86 6.87 -19.53 10.64
C PRO A 86 7.06 -20.31 9.33
N PRO A 87 7.68 -19.71 8.30
CA PRO A 87 7.71 -20.24 6.95
C PRO A 87 8.82 -21.27 6.73
N VAL A 88 9.01 -22.22 7.65
CA VAL A 88 9.76 -23.46 7.38
C VAL A 88 9.28 -24.56 8.33
N SER A 89 8.46 -25.49 7.82
CA SER A 89 8.64 -26.91 8.12
C SER A 89 7.80 -27.75 7.16
N ASN A 90 8.48 -28.25 6.12
CA ASN A 90 8.10 -29.48 5.45
C ASN A 90 8.42 -30.65 6.39
N GLY A 91 7.73 -30.74 7.53
CA GLY A 91 7.86 -31.81 8.52
C GLY A 91 6.51 -32.48 8.71
N PRO A 92 6.43 -33.83 8.66
CA PRO A 92 5.16 -34.56 8.73
C PRO A 92 4.41 -34.42 10.07
N ASP A 93 5.02 -33.85 11.10
CA ASP A 93 4.46 -33.75 12.45
C ASP A 93 4.49 -32.33 13.00
N ARG A 94 3.55 -31.48 12.58
CA ARG A 94 3.26 -30.25 13.35
C ARG A 94 1.78 -30.19 13.70
N VAL A 95 1.57 -30.35 15.00
CA VAL A 95 0.33 -30.13 15.74
C VAL A 95 -0.37 -28.91 15.15
N ARG A 96 -1.55 -29.14 14.57
CA ARG A 96 -2.50 -28.11 14.16
C ARG A 96 -2.88 -27.31 15.40
N VAL A 97 -2.12 -26.26 15.72
CA VAL A 97 -2.69 -25.15 16.47
C VAL A 97 -3.74 -24.57 15.54
N ASN A 98 -4.98 -24.67 15.98
CA ASN A 98 -6.20 -24.51 15.20
C ASN A 98 -6.44 -23.02 14.86
N ARG A 99 -5.52 -22.40 14.13
CA ARG A 99 -5.63 -21.03 13.59
C ARG A 99 -5.44 -21.09 12.08
N ASP A 100 -6.46 -20.68 11.34
CA ASP A 100 -6.37 -20.50 9.90
C ASP A 100 -5.33 -19.39 9.62
N CYS A 101 -4.12 -19.77 9.22
CA CYS A 101 -3.13 -18.80 8.73
C CYS A 101 -3.74 -18.00 7.56
N ILE A 102 -3.38 -16.72 7.43
CA ILE A 102 -3.93 -15.86 6.38
C ILE A 102 -3.49 -16.36 4.99
N ASP A 103 -4.43 -16.39 4.04
CA ASP A 103 -4.09 -16.53 2.63
C ASP A 103 -3.38 -15.26 2.14
N GLN A 104 -2.06 -15.32 2.10
CA GLN A 104 -1.19 -14.22 1.71
C GLN A 104 -1.54 -13.66 0.33
N LYS A 105 -2.04 -14.48 -0.60
CA LYS A 105 -2.42 -13.99 -1.94
C LYS A 105 -3.70 -13.19 -1.89
N ALA A 106 -4.73 -13.72 -1.22
CA ALA A 106 -6.00 -13.03 -1.08
C ALA A 106 -5.82 -11.71 -0.32
N PHE A 107 -5.02 -11.74 0.75
CA PHE A 107 -4.65 -10.54 1.51
C PHE A 107 -3.93 -9.52 0.64
N LEU A 108 -2.88 -9.92 -0.09
CA LEU A 108 -2.11 -9.03 -0.95
C LEU A 108 -2.97 -8.40 -2.05
N ILE A 109 -3.88 -9.15 -2.68
CA ILE A 109 -4.79 -8.62 -3.71
C ILE A 109 -5.76 -7.60 -3.11
N ALA A 110 -6.40 -7.93 -1.98
CA ALA A 110 -7.29 -7.00 -1.29
C ALA A 110 -6.56 -5.73 -0.87
N THR A 111 -5.33 -5.90 -0.38
CA THR A 111 -4.45 -4.81 0.02
C THR A 111 -4.08 -3.92 -1.17
N ALA A 112 -3.58 -4.50 -2.26
CA ALA A 112 -3.26 -3.74 -3.45
C ALA A 112 -4.47 -2.96 -3.98
N ALA A 113 -5.66 -3.59 -4.03
CA ALA A 113 -6.87 -2.96 -4.55
C ALA A 113 -7.30 -1.74 -3.73
N LEU A 114 -7.36 -1.87 -2.41
CA LEU A 114 -7.75 -0.78 -1.51
C LEU A 114 -6.72 0.35 -1.50
N ASN A 115 -5.43 0.00 -1.57
CA ASN A 115 -4.36 0.97 -1.70
C ASN A 115 -4.53 1.80 -2.98
N SER A 116 -4.63 1.14 -4.15
CA SER A 116 -4.81 1.82 -5.44
C SER A 116 -6.09 2.65 -5.50
N PHE A 117 -7.20 2.15 -4.93
CA PHE A 117 -8.45 2.91 -4.86
C PHE A 117 -8.29 4.21 -4.08
N SER A 118 -7.60 4.17 -2.94
CA SER A 118 -7.35 5.36 -2.13
C SER A 118 -6.41 6.36 -2.82
N ASP A 119 -5.43 5.88 -3.59
CA ASP A 119 -4.57 6.75 -4.42
C ASP A 119 -5.41 7.52 -5.44
N LEU A 120 -6.28 6.82 -6.18
CA LEU A 120 -7.18 7.47 -7.15
C LEU A 120 -8.08 8.53 -6.49
N CYS A 121 -8.62 8.24 -5.30
CA CYS A 121 -9.45 9.20 -4.56
C CYS A 121 -8.66 10.46 -4.19
N ILE A 122 -7.45 10.31 -3.64
CA ILE A 122 -6.60 11.44 -3.22
C ILE A 122 -6.16 12.26 -4.44
N PHE A 123 -5.82 11.61 -5.56
CA PHE A 123 -5.41 12.32 -6.78
C PHE A 123 -6.57 13.03 -7.50
N LEU A 124 -7.78 12.44 -7.50
CA LEU A 124 -8.96 13.05 -8.12
C LEU A 124 -9.58 14.17 -7.26
N TRP A 125 -9.32 14.17 -5.96
CA TRP A 125 -9.86 15.18 -5.04
C TRP A 125 -9.59 16.63 -5.46
N PRO A 126 -8.33 17.08 -5.69
CA PRO A 126 -8.07 18.45 -6.14
C PRO A 126 -8.63 18.72 -7.54
N ALA A 127 -8.73 17.71 -8.41
CA ALA A 127 -9.30 17.87 -9.74
C ALA A 127 -10.76 18.33 -9.69
N ARG A 128 -11.54 17.79 -8.72
CA ARG A 128 -12.92 18.22 -8.49
C ARG A 128 -13.01 19.68 -8.04
N TYR A 129 -12.11 20.13 -7.17
CA TYR A 129 -12.05 21.53 -6.75
C TYR A 129 -11.62 22.47 -7.87
N VAL A 130 -10.65 22.04 -8.67
CA VAL A 130 -10.12 22.76 -9.82
C VAL A 130 -11.16 22.91 -10.92
N TRP A 131 -12.07 21.95 -11.12
CA TRP A 131 -13.09 22.05 -12.17
C TRP A 131 -14.16 23.13 -11.90
N GLY A 132 -14.35 23.52 -10.65
CA GLY A 132 -15.32 24.55 -10.25
C GLY A 132 -14.81 25.99 -10.36
N MET A 133 -13.49 26.20 -10.41
CA MET A 133 -12.87 27.51 -10.62
C MET A 133 -12.30 27.60 -12.04
N HIS A 134 -12.23 28.78 -12.63
CA HIS A 134 -11.63 29.04 -13.95
C HIS A 134 -10.11 28.77 -13.93
N VAL A 135 -9.71 27.50 -13.87
CA VAL A 135 -8.30 27.13 -13.72
C VAL A 135 -7.61 27.11 -15.10
N PRO A 136 -6.44 27.77 -15.24
CA PRO A 136 -5.69 27.83 -16.49
C PRO A 136 -5.18 26.45 -16.92
N ARG A 137 -5.04 26.27 -18.25
CA ARG A 137 -4.80 24.98 -18.92
C ARG A 137 -3.60 24.17 -18.39
N GLU A 138 -2.64 24.80 -17.72
CA GLU A 138 -1.41 24.16 -17.21
C GLU A 138 -1.67 23.11 -16.12
N GLN A 139 -2.63 23.32 -15.21
CA GLN A 139 -2.97 22.29 -14.19
C GLN A 139 -3.71 21.09 -14.78
N ARG A 140 -4.37 21.28 -15.94
CA ARG A 140 -5.10 20.22 -16.64
C ARG A 140 -4.13 19.19 -17.25
N TRP A 141 -2.96 19.63 -17.71
CA TRP A 141 -1.91 18.75 -18.23
C TRP A 141 -1.23 17.92 -17.15
N GLY A 142 -1.05 18.46 -15.94
CA GLY A 142 -0.53 17.69 -14.81
C GLY A 142 -1.43 16.51 -14.42
N LEU A 143 -2.76 16.71 -14.45
CA LEU A 143 -3.73 15.66 -14.15
C LEU A 143 -3.74 14.56 -15.22
N ILE A 144 -3.71 14.94 -16.50
CA ILE A 144 -3.64 13.98 -17.61
C ILE A 144 -2.31 13.21 -17.56
N GLY A 145 -1.19 13.90 -17.31
CA GLY A 145 0.12 13.28 -17.16
C GLY A 145 0.16 12.25 -16.03
N LEU A 146 -0.43 12.56 -14.87
CA LEU A 146 -0.47 11.64 -13.74
C LEU A 146 -1.27 10.36 -14.04
N PHE A 147 -2.41 10.50 -14.71
CA PHE A 147 -3.21 9.35 -15.16
C PHE A 147 -2.51 8.53 -16.24
N CYS A 148 -1.78 9.17 -17.16
CA CYS A 148 -1.02 8.45 -18.18
C CYS A 148 0.17 7.69 -17.60
N VAL A 149 0.85 8.23 -16.58
CA VAL A 149 2.01 7.56 -15.94
C VAL A 149 1.57 6.36 -15.10
N GLY A 150 0.40 6.41 -14.44
CA GLY A 150 -0.12 5.29 -13.66
C GLY A 150 -0.67 4.10 -14.48
N VAL A 151 -0.77 4.24 -15.80
CA VAL A 151 -1.29 3.20 -16.72
C VAL A 151 -0.15 2.35 -17.34
N VAL A 152 1.12 2.72 -17.10
CA VAL A 152 2.32 2.02 -17.64
C VAL A 152 2.95 1.11 -16.59
#